data_AF-A0A357YMV8-F1
#
_entry.id   AF-A0A357YMV8-F1
#
_cell.length_a   1.000
_cell.length_b   1.000
_cell.length_c   1.000
_cell.angle_alpha   90.00
_cell.angle_beta   90.00
_cell.angle_gamma   90.00
#
_symmetry.space_group_name_H-M   'P 1'
#
loop_
_entity.id
_entity.type
_entity.pdbx_description
1 polymer ?
#
loop_
_entity_poly.entity_id
_entity_poly.type
_entity_poly.pdbx_seq_one_letter_code
_entity_poly.pdbx_strand_id
1 'polypeptide(L)'
;YPLKADSFKFIETCREQFDLIFADPPYDMKEVDTIPDLIFEKKLLKPDGLLILEHSRTHNFTMLPQFSRELKYGSVHFSIFS
;
A
#
# COMPACT_ATOMS: atom_id res chain seq x y z
N TYR A 1 14.49 14.77 -8.08
CA TYR A 1 13.57 14.87 -9.24
C TYR A 1 12.49 13.82 -9.10
N PRO A 2 11.22 14.11 -9.40
CA PRO A 2 10.15 13.12 -9.34
C PRO A 2 10.35 12.04 -10.42
N LEU A 3 10.19 10.76 -10.03
CA LEU A 3 10.21 9.63 -10.95
C LEU A 3 8.79 9.34 -11.44
N LYS A 4 8.61 9.19 -12.75
CA LYS A 4 7.37 8.69 -13.35
C LYS A 4 7.63 7.32 -13.95
N ALA A 5 7.09 6.29 -13.33
CA ALA A 5 7.25 4.90 -13.75
C ALA A 5 5.98 4.11 -13.43
N ASP A 6 5.91 2.90 -13.96
CA ASP A 6 4.95 1.88 -13.54
C ASP A 6 5.29 1.46 -12.09
N SER A 7 4.32 1.60 -11.18
CA SER A 7 4.53 1.39 -9.74
C SER A 7 4.86 -0.06 -9.41
N PHE A 8 4.22 -1.03 -10.08
CA PHE A 8 4.48 -2.46 -9.84
C PHE A 8 5.89 -2.84 -10.30
N LYS A 9 6.30 -2.39 -11.49
CA LYS A 9 7.68 -2.58 -11.96
C LYS A 9 8.70 -1.89 -11.08
N PHE A 10 8.36 -0.71 -10.55
CA PHE A 10 9.21 0.00 -9.61
C PHE A 10 9.38 -0.79 -8.31
N ILE A 11 8.29 -1.27 -7.70
CA ILE A 11 8.31 -2.09 -6.48
C ILE A 11 9.20 -3.33 -6.65
N GLU A 12 9.14 -3.99 -7.81
CA GLU A 12 9.97 -5.16 -8.11
C GLU A 12 11.48 -4.87 -8.18
N THR A 13 11.87 -3.66 -8.53
CA THR A 13 13.28 -3.28 -8.75
C THR A 13 13.84 -2.37 -7.65
N CYS A 14 12.97 -1.78 -6.83
CA CYS A 14 13.34 -0.89 -5.76
C CYS A 14 14.09 -1.65 -4.66
N ARG A 15 15.14 -1.02 -4.13
CA ARG A 15 15.93 -1.54 -3.00
C ARG A 15 16.01 -0.54 -1.85
N GLU A 16 15.37 0.60 -2.00
CA GLU A 16 15.34 1.65 -1.00
C GLU A 16 14.19 1.38 -0.02
N GLN A 17 14.40 1.76 1.24
CA GLN A 17 13.38 1.68 2.26
C GLN A 17 12.85 3.07 2.59
N PHE A 18 11.55 3.13 2.84
CA PHE A 18 10.84 4.38 3.10
C PHE A 18 10.23 4.38 4.51
N ASP A 19 10.20 5.55 5.13
CA ASP A 19 9.51 5.78 6.40
C ASP A 19 7.99 5.92 6.18
N LEU A 20 7.58 6.34 4.98
CA LEU A 20 6.18 6.53 4.60
C LEU A 20 5.97 6.12 3.14
N ILE A 21 4.98 5.26 2.91
CA ILE A 21 4.50 4.88 1.58
C ILE A 21 3.01 5.20 1.50
N PHE A 22 2.61 5.94 0.48
CA PHE A 22 1.21 6.22 0.19
C PHE A 22 0.85 5.63 -1.18
N ALA A 23 -0.21 4.84 -1.24
CA ALA A 23 -0.68 4.20 -2.44
C ALA A 23 -2.15 4.58 -2.69
N ASP A 24 -2.40 5.25 -3.82
CA ASP A 24 -3.73 5.56 -4.35
C ASP A 24 -3.88 4.94 -5.74
N PRO A 25 -4.12 3.62 -5.82
CA PRO A 25 -4.28 2.93 -7.08
C PRO A 25 -5.68 3.16 -7.67
N PRO A 26 -5.85 3.03 -9.00
CA PRO A 26 -7.17 3.09 -9.62
C PRO A 26 -8.12 2.01 -9.06
N TYR A 27 -9.34 2.40 -8.70
CA TYR A 27 -10.30 1.52 -7.99
C TYR A 27 -10.66 0.21 -8.71
N ASP A 28 -10.56 0.15 -10.04
CA ASP A 28 -10.94 -1.04 -10.83
C ASP A 28 -9.81 -2.08 -10.94
N MET A 29 -8.66 -1.82 -10.33
CA MET A 29 -7.49 -2.68 -10.43
C MET A 29 -7.57 -3.83 -9.43
N LYS A 30 -7.67 -5.08 -9.93
CA LYS A 30 -7.73 -6.28 -9.08
C LYS A 30 -6.47 -6.52 -8.23
N GLU A 31 -5.36 -5.95 -8.66
CA GLU A 31 -4.04 -6.10 -8.04
C GLU A 31 -3.84 -5.15 -6.86
N VAL A 32 -4.82 -4.29 -6.53
CA VAL A 32 -4.74 -3.41 -5.35
C VAL A 32 -4.50 -4.21 -4.08
N ASP A 33 -5.10 -5.39 -3.99
CA ASP A 33 -5.02 -6.22 -2.80
C ASP A 33 -3.60 -6.76 -2.54
N THR A 34 -2.76 -6.82 -3.58
CA THR A 34 -1.40 -7.36 -3.48
C THR A 34 -0.38 -6.30 -3.08
N ILE A 35 -0.73 -5.01 -3.12
CA ILE A 35 0.20 -3.92 -2.83
C ILE A 35 0.80 -4.05 -1.43
N PRO A 36 0.02 -4.25 -0.33
CA PRO A 36 0.61 -4.41 1.00
C PRO A 36 1.59 -5.57 1.03
N ASP A 37 1.19 -6.74 0.53
CA ASP A 37 2.02 -7.95 0.53
C ASP A 37 3.34 -7.72 -0.22
N LEU A 38 3.30 -7.08 -1.40
CA LEU A 38 4.49 -6.77 -2.19
C LEU A 38 5.44 -5.81 -1.45
N ILE A 39 4.91 -4.76 -0.83
CA ILE A 39 5.71 -3.78 -0.07
C ILE A 39 6.44 -4.48 1.09
N PHE A 40 5.75 -5.35 1.83
CA PHE A 40 6.33 -6.09 2.95
C PHE A 40 7.29 -7.19 2.50
N GLU A 41 6.97 -7.95 1.44
CA GLU A 41 7.83 -8.99 0.86
C GLU A 41 9.16 -8.40 0.38
N LYS A 42 9.10 -7.27 -0.34
CA LYS A 42 10.28 -6.58 -0.87
C LYS A 42 11.01 -5.75 0.20
N LYS A 43 10.51 -5.71 1.43
CA LYS A 43 11.08 -4.96 2.58
C LYS A 43 11.30 -3.49 2.26
N LEU A 44 10.35 -2.87 1.55
CA LEU A 44 10.43 -1.46 1.14
C LEU A 44 9.99 -0.50 2.25
N LEU A 45 9.34 -1.01 3.30
CA LEU A 45 9.01 -0.24 4.48
C LEU A 45 10.10 -0.43 5.54
N LYS A 46 10.57 0.67 6.14
CA LYS A 46 11.49 0.62 7.27
C LYS A 46 10.78 0.07 8.53
N PRO A 47 11.55 -0.40 9.53
CA PRO A 47 11.01 -0.57 10.88
C PRO A 47 10.34 0.74 11.34
N ASP A 48 9.14 0.63 11.92
CA ASP A 48 8.28 1.76 12.32
C ASP A 48 7.78 2.66 11.17
N GLY A 49 7.97 2.23 9.93
CA GLY A 49 7.42 2.91 8.76
C GLY A 49 5.91 2.75 8.66
N LEU A 50 5.28 3.61 7.86
CA LEU A 50 3.84 3.61 7.65
C LEU A 50 3.49 3.37 6.18
N LEU A 51 2.66 2.39 5.90
CA LEU A 51 1.99 2.24 4.61
C LEU A 51 0.53 2.68 4.74
N ILE A 52 0.10 3.55 3.83
CA ILE A 52 -1.30 4.00 3.70
C ILE A 52 -1.79 3.61 2.31
N LEU A 53 -2.83 2.80 2.25
CA LEU A 53 -3.48 2.37 1.02
C LEU A 53 -4.89 2.95 0.94
N GLU A 54 -5.14 3.78 -0.07
CA GLU A 54 -6.48 4.20 -0.45
C GLU A 54 -7.15 3.10 -1.29
N HIS A 55 -8.41 2.78 -0.97
CA HIS A 55 -9.20 1.80 -1.73
C HIS A 55 -10.70 2.05 -1.56
N SER A 56 -11.50 1.39 -2.40
CA SER A 56 -12.95 1.41 -2.24
C SER A 56 -13.38 0.47 -1.10
N ARG A 57 -14.62 0.64 -0.62
CA ARG A 57 -15.20 -0.19 0.46
C ARG A 57 -15.28 -1.70 0.18
N THR A 58 -15.06 -2.14 -1.06
CA THR A 58 -15.17 -3.56 -1.45
C THR A 58 -13.92 -4.37 -1.09
N HIS A 59 -12.81 -3.69 -0.80
CA HIS A 59 -11.56 -4.33 -0.38
C HIS A 59 -11.49 -4.40 1.14
N ASN A 60 -10.96 -5.52 1.64
CA ASN A 60 -10.83 -5.77 3.08
C ASN A 60 -9.46 -6.37 3.39
N PHE A 61 -8.71 -5.64 4.22
CA PHE A 61 -7.33 -5.97 4.63
C PHE A 61 -7.20 -6.38 6.08
N THR A 62 -8.30 -6.52 6.83
CA THR A 62 -8.26 -6.74 8.29
C THR A 62 -7.64 -8.06 8.71
N MET A 63 -7.49 -9.01 7.78
CA MET A 63 -6.84 -10.30 8.04
C MET A 63 -5.34 -10.29 7.76
N LEU A 64 -4.79 -9.21 7.20
CA LEU A 64 -3.35 -9.11 6.95
C LEU A 64 -2.60 -8.91 8.27
N PRO A 65 -1.48 -9.63 8.52
CA PRO A 65 -0.74 -9.53 9.78
C PRO A 65 -0.26 -8.12 10.12
N GLN A 66 0.09 -7.34 9.09
CA GLN A 66 0.62 -5.99 9.23
C GLN A 66 -0.46 -4.91 9.27
N PHE A 67 -1.74 -5.31 9.22
CA PHE A 67 -2.85 -4.37 9.27
C PHE A 67 -2.94 -3.74 10.67
N SER A 68 -2.95 -2.41 10.70
CA SER A 68 -3.06 -1.64 11.93
C SER A 68 -4.50 -1.16 12.15
N ARG A 69 -5.04 -0.41 11.17
CA ARG A 69 -6.38 0.18 11.25
C ARG A 69 -6.89 0.63 9.89
N GLU A 70 -8.19 0.85 9.82
CA GLU A 70 -8.88 1.37 8.63
C GLU A 70 -9.62 2.68 8.98
N LEU A 71 -9.50 3.68 8.12
CA LEU A 71 -10.26 4.93 8.19
C LEU A 71 -11.31 4.94 7.07
N LYS A 72 -12.58 5.19 7.41
CA LYS A 72 -13.71 5.10 6.45
C LYS A 72 -14.30 6.47 6.19
N TYR A 73 -14.34 6.88 4.92
CA TYR A 73 -14.93 8.15 4.48
C TYR A 73 -15.87 7.90 3.30
N GLY A 74 -17.13 7.58 3.62
CA GLY A 74 -18.13 7.29 2.59
C GLY A 74 -17.76 6.05 1.79
N SER A 75 -17.46 6.20 0.49
CA SER A 75 -17.07 5.09 -0.39
C SER A 75 -15.56 4.87 -0.48
N VAL A 76 -14.77 5.79 0.08
CA VAL A 76 -13.30 5.75 0.08
C VAL A 76 -12.81 5.36 1.46
N HIS A 77 -11.95 4.36 1.51
CA HIS A 77 -11.37 3.80 2.73
C HIS A 77 -9.85 3.90 2.65
N PHE A 78 -9.20 4.10 3.80
CA PHE A 78 -7.75 4.09 3.92
C PHE A 78 -7.34 3.00 4.90
N SER A 79 -6.60 2.01 4.43
CA SER A 79 -5.99 0.98 5.27
C SER A 79 -4.56 1.37 5.62
N ILE A 80 -4.25 1.28 6.91
CA ILE A 80 -2.95 1.64 7.47
C ILE A 80 -2.24 0.37 7.93
N PHE A 81 -0.97 0.23 7.54
CA PHE A 81 -0.10 -0.89 7.87
C PHE A 81 1.22 -0.41 8.46
N SER A 82 1.81 -1.23 9.32
CA SER A 82 3.10 -0.98 10.01
C SER A 82 3.82 -2.28 10.25
#